data_AF-A0AAW9JLW0-F1
#
_entry.id   AF-A0AAW9JLW0-F1
#
_cell.length_a   1.000
_cell.length_b   1.000
_cell.length_c   1.000
_cell.angle_alpha   90.00
_cell.angle_beta   90.00
_cell.angle_gamma   90.00
#
_symmetry.space_group_name_H-M   'P 1'
#
loop_
_entity.id
_entity.type
_entity.pdbx_description
1 polymer ?
#
loop_
_entity_poly.entity_id
_entity_poly.type
_entity_poly.pdbx_seq_one_letter_code
_entity_poly.pdbx_strand_id
1 'polypeptide(L)'
;MKRIGLRVKKSRLANGLTQKELAKGICAQATISHLEKGNSQPSLALIVAIYQRLGLKVDNLYEGITTKACYTKIYAQVRTLISQQHYQESLAFLTEKIKINQLENPSEIKQYHYYYGVNTLLGYHTYSDAFYHFSLTLLTKTTNQADHLDLLATNGMGVAYLLNSEPRKAHTYFKKSEQLVKQSLKTVSTLQASSEIAKIYYTLAKYYSRDKEYTKAVEFCEKGIKLQNKHQLKDYLGILYYEKGFNLKKLNQLSEAEDYLVNAFYAAKESKNQCLMDVLKNNQKNDRLDDYPYW
;
A
#
# COMPACT_ATOMS: atom_id res chain seq x y z
N MET A 1 19.80 -3.62 16.42
CA MET A 1 20.97 -3.41 17.32
C MET A 1 22.03 -4.51 17.27
N LYS A 2 21.68 -5.82 17.25
CA LYS A 2 22.67 -6.93 17.23
C LYS A 2 23.82 -6.77 16.20
N ARG A 3 23.53 -6.33 14.98
CA ARG A 3 24.56 -6.10 13.94
C ARG A 3 25.53 -4.95 14.25
N ILE A 4 25.05 -3.84 14.81
CA ILE A 4 25.89 -2.72 15.24
C ILE A 4 26.83 -3.20 16.35
N GLY A 5 26.29 -3.94 17.32
CA GLY A 5 27.08 -4.58 18.37
C GLY A 5 28.20 -5.46 17.84
N LEU A 6 27.91 -6.32 16.86
CA LEU A 6 28.91 -7.20 16.23
C LEU A 6 29.98 -6.41 15.47
N ARG A 7 29.60 -5.35 14.75
CA ARG A 7 30.55 -4.50 14.01
C ARG A 7 31.48 -3.74 14.94
N VAL A 8 30.93 -3.16 16.00
CA VAL A 8 31.70 -2.51 17.08
C VAL A 8 32.68 -3.52 17.70
N LYS A 9 32.21 -4.73 18.04
CA LYS A 9 33.06 -5.80 18.58
C LYS A 9 34.21 -6.17 17.63
N LYS A 10 33.91 -6.39 16.35
CA LYS A 10 34.89 -6.76 15.32
C LYS A 10 35.95 -5.68 15.16
N SER A 11 35.54 -4.42 15.03
CA SER A 11 36.46 -3.29 14.85
C SER A 11 37.27 -3.02 16.12
N ARG A 12 36.67 -3.12 17.31
CA ARG A 12 37.37 -3.01 18.59
C ARG A 12 38.51 -4.03 18.69
N LEU A 13 38.22 -5.30 18.37
CA LEU A 13 39.21 -6.37 18.40
C LEU A 13 40.31 -6.16 17.35
N ALA A 14 39.96 -5.71 16.15
CA ALA A 14 40.94 -5.37 15.10
C ALA A 14 41.87 -4.23 15.51
N ASN A 15 41.39 -3.28 16.31
CA ASN A 15 42.18 -2.19 16.88
C ASN A 15 42.91 -2.57 18.18
N GLY A 16 42.83 -3.84 18.63
CA GLY A 16 43.50 -4.30 19.85
C GLY A 16 42.95 -3.72 21.17
N LEU A 17 41.77 -3.09 21.15
CA LEU A 17 41.22 -2.39 22.30
C LEU A 17 40.42 -3.33 23.22
N THR A 18 40.52 -3.15 24.53
CA THR A 18 39.57 -3.72 25.50
C THR A 18 38.24 -2.94 25.49
N GLN A 19 37.16 -3.54 26.00
CA GLN A 19 35.88 -2.83 26.14
C GLN A 19 35.98 -1.60 27.05
N LYS A 20 36.86 -1.65 28.07
CA LYS A 20 37.11 -0.54 28.99
C LYS A 20 37.82 0.61 28.30
N GLU A 21 38.79 0.32 27.44
CA GLU A 21 39.52 1.33 26.67
C GLU A 21 38.63 1.99 25.61
N LEU A 22 37.80 1.20 24.92
CA LEU A 22 36.81 1.76 23.98
C LEU A 22 35.82 2.68 24.71
N ALA A 23 35.42 2.33 25.93
CA ALA A 23 34.45 3.10 26.72
C ALA A 23 35.01 4.40 27.31
N LYS A 24 36.34 4.51 27.51
CA LYS A 24 36.99 5.59 28.27
C LYS A 24 36.59 7.00 27.78
N GLY A 25 35.93 7.79 28.61
CA GLY A 25 35.49 9.14 28.22
C GLY A 25 34.35 9.20 27.20
N ILE A 26 33.66 8.08 26.95
CA ILE A 26 32.44 8.01 26.14
C ILE A 26 31.26 7.47 26.98
N CYS A 27 31.44 6.32 27.64
CA CYS A 27 30.42 5.69 28.47
C CYS A 27 31.01 4.71 29.49
N ALA A 28 30.17 4.00 30.23
CA ALA A 28 30.59 2.89 31.06
C ALA A 28 30.98 1.66 30.21
N GLN A 29 31.92 0.84 30.70
CA GLN A 29 32.32 -0.42 30.03
C GLN A 29 31.15 -1.39 29.87
N ALA A 30 30.22 -1.41 30.84
CA ALA A 30 29.01 -2.21 30.77
C ALA A 30 28.14 -1.84 29.55
N THR A 31 28.10 -0.56 29.15
CA THR A 31 27.35 -0.10 27.98
C THR A 31 27.93 -0.67 26.69
N ILE A 32 29.27 -0.73 26.57
CA ILE A 32 29.94 -1.39 25.44
C ILE A 32 29.64 -2.89 25.44
N SER A 33 29.69 -3.56 26.60
CA SER A 33 29.37 -4.98 26.70
C SER A 33 27.93 -5.29 26.27
N HIS A 34 26.96 -4.51 26.74
CA HIS A 34 25.55 -4.66 26.34
C HIS A 34 25.33 -4.32 24.87
N LEU A 35 26.02 -3.31 24.33
CA LEU A 35 26.00 -2.96 22.91
C LEU A 35 26.52 -4.12 22.06
N GLU A 36 27.69 -4.67 22.39
CA GLU A 36 28.30 -5.79 21.66
C GLU A 36 27.43 -7.07 21.70
N LYS A 37 26.69 -7.29 22.79
CA LYS A 37 25.71 -8.38 22.92
C LYS A 37 24.37 -8.10 22.22
N GLY A 38 24.14 -6.85 21.78
CA GLY A 38 22.88 -6.43 21.17
C GLY A 38 21.73 -6.22 22.14
N ASN A 39 22.01 -6.14 23.44
CA ASN A 39 21.05 -6.05 24.54
C ASN A 39 20.88 -4.61 25.07
N SER A 40 21.32 -3.61 24.31
CA SER A 40 21.10 -2.20 24.66
C SER A 40 20.72 -1.38 23.43
N GLN A 41 20.01 -0.27 23.69
CA GLN A 41 19.61 0.72 22.70
C GLN A 41 20.20 2.09 23.07
N PRO A 42 21.53 2.28 22.90
CA PRO A 42 22.18 3.55 23.16
C PRO A 42 21.71 4.65 22.21
N SER A 43 21.85 5.90 22.63
CA SER A 43 21.51 7.07 21.82
C SER A 43 22.39 7.15 20.57
N LEU A 44 21.88 7.79 19.51
CA LEU A 44 22.63 8.01 18.27
C LEU A 44 23.96 8.74 18.53
N ALA A 45 23.95 9.74 19.42
CA ALA A 45 25.14 10.45 19.85
C ALA A 45 26.22 9.51 20.41
N LEU A 46 25.82 8.51 21.21
CA LEU A 46 26.76 7.53 21.75
C LEU A 46 27.33 6.62 20.66
N ILE A 47 26.50 6.18 19.71
CA ILE A 47 26.96 5.32 18.61
C ILE A 47 27.96 6.07 17.72
N VAL A 48 27.70 7.35 17.42
CA VAL A 48 28.60 8.20 16.64
C VAL A 48 29.95 8.36 17.34
N ALA A 49 29.96 8.63 18.65
CA ALA A 49 31.19 8.76 19.42
C ALA A 49 32.03 7.45 19.40
N ILE A 50 31.37 6.30 19.52
CA ILE A 50 32.02 4.98 19.44
C ILE A 50 32.61 4.74 18.04
N TYR A 51 31.88 5.08 16.97
CA TYR A 51 32.33 4.91 15.59
C TYR A 51 33.54 5.79 15.27
N GLN A 52 33.51 7.06 15.69
CA GLN A 52 34.64 7.99 15.53
C GLN A 52 35.91 7.44 16.17
N ARG A 53 35.81 6.92 17.41
CA ARG A 53 36.97 6.33 18.10
C ARG A 53 37.54 5.10 17.40
N LEU A 54 36.68 4.31 16.77
CA LEU A 54 37.07 3.11 16.04
C LEU A 54 37.56 3.41 14.60
N GLY A 55 37.57 4.68 14.18
CA GLY A 55 37.90 5.08 12.81
C GLY A 55 36.85 4.62 11.79
N LEU A 56 35.63 4.31 12.23
CA LEU A 56 34.54 3.89 11.37
C LEU A 56 33.82 5.13 10.83
N LYS A 57 33.61 5.18 9.52
CA LYS A 57 32.76 6.21 8.91
C LYS A 57 31.33 6.10 9.45
N VAL A 58 30.74 7.24 9.81
CA VAL A 58 29.34 7.33 10.25
C VAL A 58 28.38 7.00 9.11
N ASP A 59 28.78 7.20 7.85
CA ASP A 59 28.01 6.72 6.68
C ASP A 59 27.77 5.20 6.75
N ASN A 60 28.68 4.48 7.40
CA ASN A 60 28.63 3.04 7.59
C ASN A 60 27.85 2.60 8.84
N LEU A 61 27.24 3.53 9.61
CA LEU A 61 26.24 3.19 10.64
C LEU A 61 25.05 2.47 9.96
N TYR A 62 24.72 2.93 8.75
CA TYR A 62 23.64 2.41 7.92
C TYR A 62 24.10 1.35 6.92
N GLU A 63 25.38 1.32 6.54
CA GLU A 63 25.94 0.19 5.77
C GLU A 63 25.95 -1.08 6.64
N GLY A 64 24.99 -1.97 6.40
CA GLY A 64 24.69 -3.14 7.25
C GLY A 64 23.33 -3.06 7.98
N ILE A 65 22.71 -1.87 8.02
CA ILE A 65 21.25 -1.71 8.04
C ILE A 65 20.71 -1.96 6.61
N THR A 66 21.51 -1.68 5.58
CA THR A 66 21.28 -2.01 4.17
C THR A 66 21.63 -3.46 3.78
N THR A 67 21.19 -4.43 4.58
CA THR A 67 20.88 -5.79 4.07
C THR A 67 19.65 -6.35 4.80
N LYS A 68 18.53 -5.66 4.65
CA LYS A 68 17.28 -6.30 4.23
C LYS A 68 17.00 -5.69 2.87
N ALA A 69 16.73 -6.51 1.85
CA ALA A 69 16.23 -5.97 0.59
C ALA A 69 15.09 -5.03 0.97
N CYS A 70 15.22 -3.74 0.66
CA CYS A 70 14.12 -2.83 0.85
C CYS A 70 13.05 -3.33 -0.11
N TYR A 71 12.12 -4.16 0.40
CA TYR A 71 11.11 -4.83 -0.41
C TYR A 71 10.26 -3.81 -1.16
N THR A 72 10.37 -2.53 -0.84
CA THR A 72 9.93 -1.37 -1.64
C THR A 72 10.06 -1.55 -3.15
N LYS A 73 11.21 -2.01 -3.68
CA LYS A 73 11.34 -2.25 -5.14
C LYS A 73 10.47 -3.43 -5.61
N ILE A 74 10.44 -4.51 -4.83
CA ILE A 74 9.62 -5.69 -5.11
C ILE A 74 8.14 -5.33 -5.05
N TYR A 75 7.70 -4.60 -4.02
CA TYR A 75 6.32 -4.13 -3.86
C TYR A 75 5.93 -3.10 -4.91
N ALA A 76 6.86 -2.26 -5.38
CA ALA A 76 6.59 -1.37 -6.52
C ALA A 76 6.30 -2.18 -7.78
N GLN A 77 7.07 -3.23 -8.06
CA GLN A 77 6.81 -4.13 -9.19
C GLN A 77 5.51 -4.92 -9.03
N VAL A 78 5.19 -5.38 -7.82
CA VAL A 78 3.89 -6.00 -7.50
C VAL A 78 2.74 -5.04 -7.79
N ARG A 79 2.83 -3.77 -7.38
CA ARG A 79 1.82 -2.75 -7.71
C ARG A 79 1.67 -2.54 -9.21
N THR A 80 2.78 -2.48 -9.95
CA THR A 80 2.76 -2.36 -11.41
C THR A 80 2.02 -3.54 -12.04
N LEU A 81 2.35 -4.77 -11.67
CA LEU A 81 1.67 -5.97 -12.18
C LEU A 81 0.17 -5.98 -11.83
N ILE A 82 -0.19 -5.63 -10.60
CA ILE A 82 -1.59 -5.47 -10.17
C ILE A 82 -2.33 -4.41 -10.99
N SER A 83 -1.71 -3.26 -11.27
CA SER A 83 -2.31 -2.19 -12.09
C SER A 83 -2.52 -2.61 -13.55
N GLN A 84 -1.69 -3.53 -14.04
CA GLN A 84 -1.80 -4.14 -15.37
C GLN A 84 -2.73 -5.36 -15.37
N GLN A 85 -3.35 -5.69 -14.23
CA GLN A 85 -4.24 -6.84 -14.04
C GLN A 85 -3.52 -8.20 -14.18
N HIS A 86 -2.18 -8.22 -14.13
CA HIS A 86 -1.37 -9.44 -14.16
C HIS A 86 -1.28 -10.07 -12.76
N TYR A 87 -2.42 -10.42 -12.16
CA TYR A 87 -2.51 -10.86 -10.76
C TYR A 87 -1.77 -12.18 -10.48
N GLN A 88 -1.86 -13.13 -11.42
CA GLN A 88 -1.19 -14.44 -11.27
C GLN A 88 0.33 -14.29 -11.29
N GLU A 89 0.86 -13.52 -12.26
CA GLU A 89 2.29 -13.17 -12.33
C GLU A 89 2.73 -12.38 -11.10
N SER A 90 1.91 -11.44 -10.63
CA SER A 90 2.18 -10.68 -9.42
C SER A 90 2.29 -11.57 -8.18
N LEU A 91 1.41 -12.56 -8.02
CA LEU A 91 1.45 -13.46 -6.87
C LEU A 91 2.67 -14.40 -6.93
N ALA A 92 2.96 -14.95 -8.11
CA ALA A 92 4.15 -15.76 -8.35
C ALA A 92 5.42 -14.97 -8.01
N PHE A 93 5.54 -13.74 -8.54
CA PHE A 93 6.68 -12.86 -8.26
C PHE A 93 6.81 -12.52 -6.77
N LEU A 94 5.70 -12.17 -6.10
CA LEU A 94 5.69 -11.87 -4.67
C LEU A 94 6.20 -13.05 -3.82
N THR A 95 5.68 -14.25 -4.07
CA THR A 95 6.00 -15.47 -3.30
C THR A 95 7.37 -16.06 -3.64
N GLU A 96 7.87 -15.83 -4.86
CA GLU A 96 9.23 -16.17 -5.26
C GLU A 96 10.23 -15.27 -4.51
N LYS A 97 10.05 -13.95 -4.58
CA LYS A 97 11.00 -12.96 -4.06
C LYS A 97 10.92 -12.74 -2.55
N ILE A 98 9.77 -12.98 -1.92
CA ILE A 98 9.56 -12.76 -0.49
C ILE A 98 9.15 -14.06 0.20
N LYS A 99 10.02 -14.55 1.09
CA LYS A 99 9.71 -15.67 1.98
C LYS A 99 9.16 -15.12 3.29
N ILE A 100 7.83 -15.22 3.47
CA ILE A 100 7.11 -14.68 4.63
C ILE A 100 7.73 -15.12 5.97
N ASN A 101 8.16 -16.38 6.09
CA ASN A 101 8.78 -16.93 7.30
C ASN A 101 10.15 -16.31 7.66
N GLN A 102 10.75 -15.54 6.75
CA GLN A 102 12.00 -14.81 6.97
C GLN A 102 11.75 -13.32 7.26
N LEU A 103 10.50 -12.86 7.17
CA LEU A 103 10.14 -11.49 7.53
C LEU A 103 10.08 -11.35 9.04
N GLU A 104 10.67 -10.27 9.55
CA GLU A 104 10.64 -9.94 10.99
C GLU A 104 10.02 -8.56 11.23
N ASN A 105 9.95 -7.72 10.19
CA ASN A 105 9.42 -6.37 10.30
C ASN A 105 7.89 -6.42 10.14
N PRO A 106 7.11 -6.00 11.16
CA PRO A 106 5.66 -6.01 11.09
C PRO A 106 5.09 -5.25 9.87
N SER A 107 5.72 -4.13 9.47
CA SER A 107 5.27 -3.38 8.29
C SER A 107 5.46 -4.16 6.99
N GLU A 108 6.57 -4.92 6.87
CA GLU A 108 6.83 -5.76 5.69
C GLU A 108 5.88 -6.96 5.64
N ILE A 109 5.61 -7.58 6.79
CA ILE A 109 4.64 -8.68 6.95
C ILE A 109 3.24 -8.20 6.56
N LYS A 110 2.85 -7.03 7.05
CA LYS A 110 1.54 -6.41 6.78
C LYS A 110 1.34 -6.14 5.29
N GLN A 111 2.36 -5.57 4.63
CA GLN A 111 2.34 -5.28 3.20
C GLN A 111 2.32 -6.57 2.35
N TYR A 112 3.05 -7.61 2.77
CA TYR A 112 3.01 -8.92 2.10
C TYR A 112 1.60 -9.48 2.11
N HIS A 113 0.97 -9.54 3.28
CA HIS A 113 -0.38 -10.07 3.41
C HIS A 113 -1.41 -9.25 2.63
N TYR A 114 -1.27 -7.93 2.61
CA TYR A 114 -2.16 -7.08 1.82
C TYR A 114 -2.10 -7.43 0.33
N TYR A 115 -0.90 -7.45 -0.26
CA TYR A 115 -0.78 -7.76 -1.69
C TYR A 115 -1.10 -9.22 -2.02
N TYR A 116 -0.84 -10.15 -1.10
CA TYR A 116 -1.29 -11.54 -1.27
C TYR A 116 -2.82 -11.58 -1.37
N GLY A 117 -3.52 -10.95 -0.41
CA GLY A 117 -4.98 -10.88 -0.39
C GLY A 117 -5.58 -10.22 -1.62
N VAL A 118 -4.97 -9.15 -2.14
CA VAL A 118 -5.41 -8.51 -3.40
C VAL A 118 -5.29 -9.47 -4.58
N ASN A 119 -4.17 -10.19 -4.70
CA ASN A 119 -3.93 -11.10 -5.82
C ASN A 119 -4.83 -12.35 -5.76
N THR A 120 -5.07 -12.92 -4.59
CA THR A 120 -6.01 -14.06 -4.45
C THR A 120 -7.44 -13.64 -4.73
N LEU A 121 -7.85 -12.47 -4.25
CA LEU A 121 -9.17 -11.91 -4.48
C LEU A 121 -9.46 -11.71 -5.98
N LEU A 122 -8.56 -11.02 -6.68
CA LEU A 122 -8.81 -10.56 -8.06
C LEU A 122 -8.29 -11.51 -9.14
N GLY A 123 -7.28 -12.33 -8.84
CA GLY A 123 -6.65 -13.22 -9.81
C GLY A 123 -7.12 -14.67 -9.77
N TYR A 124 -7.51 -15.17 -8.58
CA TYR A 124 -7.89 -16.58 -8.37
C TYR A 124 -9.33 -16.74 -7.86
N HIS A 125 -9.97 -15.65 -7.44
CA HIS A 125 -11.29 -15.67 -6.80
C HIS A 125 -11.36 -16.59 -5.57
N THR A 126 -10.23 -16.79 -4.89
CA THR A 126 -10.17 -17.56 -3.63
C THR A 126 -10.49 -16.64 -2.45
N TYR A 127 -11.79 -16.38 -2.24
CA TYR A 127 -12.26 -15.42 -1.24
C TYR A 127 -11.84 -15.78 0.19
N SER A 128 -11.76 -17.07 0.53
CA SER A 128 -11.24 -17.54 1.81
C SER A 128 -9.81 -17.06 2.09
N ASP A 129 -8.93 -17.14 1.08
CA ASP A 129 -7.53 -16.72 1.21
C ASP A 129 -7.45 -15.20 1.28
N ALA A 130 -8.26 -14.50 0.48
CA ALA A 130 -8.36 -13.05 0.56
C ALA A 130 -8.79 -12.60 1.98
N PHE A 131 -9.82 -13.22 2.55
CA PHE A 131 -10.27 -12.93 3.91
C PHE A 131 -9.17 -13.22 4.95
N TYR A 132 -8.51 -14.36 4.83
CA TYR A 132 -7.41 -14.73 5.72
C TYR A 132 -6.29 -13.69 5.69
N HIS A 133 -5.81 -13.34 4.50
CA HIS A 133 -4.70 -12.42 4.33
C HIS A 133 -5.04 -10.98 4.71
N PHE A 134 -6.22 -10.46 4.35
CA PHE A 134 -6.65 -9.15 4.83
C PHE A 134 -6.85 -9.13 6.35
N SER A 135 -7.32 -10.23 6.95
CA SER A 135 -7.41 -10.33 8.41
C SER A 135 -6.03 -10.27 9.06
N LEU A 136 -5.03 -10.95 8.50
CA LEU A 136 -3.64 -10.85 8.97
C LEU A 136 -3.07 -9.44 8.82
N THR A 137 -3.37 -8.75 7.71
CA THR A 137 -3.01 -7.33 7.56
C THR A 137 -3.58 -6.50 8.71
N LEU A 138 -4.88 -6.62 8.98
CA LEU A 138 -5.59 -5.86 10.01
C LEU A 138 -5.15 -6.19 11.45
N LEU A 139 -4.75 -7.44 11.71
CA LEU A 139 -4.26 -7.88 13.02
C LEU A 139 -2.81 -7.47 13.28
N THR A 140 -2.02 -7.25 12.23
CA THR A 140 -0.62 -6.86 12.36
C THR A 140 -0.52 -5.39 12.78
N LYS A 141 -0.17 -5.15 14.04
CA LYS A 141 0.00 -3.81 14.60
C LYS A 141 1.38 -3.24 14.24
N THR A 142 1.40 -2.01 13.74
CA THR A 142 2.62 -1.24 13.46
C THR A 142 2.69 -0.03 14.39
N THR A 143 3.90 0.37 14.81
CA THR A 143 4.10 1.39 15.87
C THR A 143 4.08 2.83 15.38
N ASN A 144 4.07 3.08 14.06
CA ASN A 144 4.17 4.43 13.49
C ASN A 144 3.24 4.63 12.29
N GLN A 145 2.38 5.64 12.42
CA GLN A 145 1.51 6.27 11.42
C GLN A 145 0.24 5.51 11.01
N ALA A 146 -0.83 6.28 10.80
CA ALA A 146 -2.15 5.78 10.42
C ALA A 146 -2.02 4.83 9.23
N ASP A 147 -2.44 3.60 9.47
CA ASP A 147 -2.04 2.48 8.64
C ASP A 147 -2.93 2.45 7.39
N HIS A 148 -2.47 3.10 6.33
CA HIS A 148 -3.13 3.08 5.02
C HIS A 148 -3.47 1.67 4.55
N LEU A 149 -2.67 0.66 4.93
CA LEU A 149 -2.94 -0.74 4.62
C LEU A 149 -4.15 -1.27 5.39
N ASP A 150 -4.44 -0.77 6.60
CA ASP A 150 -5.69 -1.14 7.30
C ASP A 150 -6.91 -0.60 6.59
N LEU A 151 -6.82 0.64 6.09
CA LEU A 151 -7.89 1.23 5.29
C LEU A 151 -8.08 0.44 3.98
N LEU A 152 -6.99 0.15 3.27
CA LEU A 152 -7.02 -0.61 2.03
C LEU A 152 -7.50 -2.06 2.23
N ALA A 153 -7.04 -2.74 3.28
CA ALA A 153 -7.50 -4.09 3.62
C ALA A 153 -8.97 -4.09 4.07
N THR A 154 -9.42 -3.09 4.83
CA THR A 154 -10.85 -2.92 5.16
C THR A 154 -11.70 -2.76 3.90
N ASN A 155 -11.24 -1.96 2.94
CA ASN A 155 -11.90 -1.81 1.65
C ASN A 155 -11.87 -3.12 0.84
N GLY A 156 -10.73 -3.81 0.80
CA GLY A 156 -10.56 -5.11 0.16
C GLY A 156 -11.48 -6.20 0.74
N MET A 157 -11.70 -6.21 2.06
CA MET A 157 -12.69 -7.07 2.72
C MET A 157 -14.11 -6.79 2.23
N GLY A 158 -14.47 -5.52 2.02
CA GLY A 158 -15.76 -5.13 1.44
C GLY A 158 -15.95 -5.70 0.04
N VAL A 159 -14.92 -5.58 -0.81
CA VAL A 159 -14.91 -6.18 -2.16
C VAL A 159 -15.01 -7.70 -2.08
N ALA A 160 -14.22 -8.34 -1.22
CA ALA A 160 -14.22 -9.79 -1.05
C ALA A 160 -15.60 -10.33 -0.64
N TYR A 161 -16.26 -9.72 0.35
CA TYR A 161 -17.63 -10.11 0.71
C TYR A 161 -18.64 -9.85 -0.40
N LEU A 162 -18.49 -8.76 -1.14
CA LEU A 162 -19.40 -8.45 -2.24
C LEU A 162 -19.27 -9.49 -3.37
N LEU A 163 -18.04 -9.84 -3.75
CA LEU A 163 -17.75 -10.87 -4.76
C LEU A 163 -18.11 -12.28 -4.27
N ASN A 164 -18.03 -12.54 -2.96
CA ASN A 164 -18.50 -13.78 -2.33
C ASN A 164 -20.02 -13.84 -2.15
N SER A 165 -20.80 -12.94 -2.78
CA SER A 165 -22.27 -12.88 -2.68
C SER A 165 -22.81 -12.66 -1.26
N GLU A 166 -22.07 -11.94 -0.41
CA GLU A 166 -22.44 -11.59 0.97
C GLU A 166 -22.63 -10.07 1.17
N PRO A 167 -23.62 -9.44 0.51
CA PRO A 167 -23.73 -7.99 0.42
C PRO A 167 -23.94 -7.30 1.78
N ARG A 168 -24.61 -7.96 2.74
CA ARG A 168 -24.79 -7.41 4.09
C ARG A 168 -23.46 -7.25 4.83
N LYS A 169 -22.55 -8.22 4.69
CA LYS A 169 -21.20 -8.13 5.27
C LYS A 169 -20.37 -7.10 4.52
N ALA A 170 -20.46 -7.08 3.18
CA ALA A 170 -19.80 -6.09 2.35
C ALA A 170 -20.15 -4.66 2.78
N HIS A 171 -21.45 -4.37 2.99
CA HIS A 171 -21.93 -3.08 3.46
C HIS A 171 -21.22 -2.62 4.74
N THR A 172 -21.10 -3.50 5.74
CA THR A 172 -20.41 -3.20 7.00
C THR A 172 -18.97 -2.74 6.76
N TYR A 173 -18.22 -3.44 5.90
CA TYR A 173 -16.84 -3.09 5.59
C TYR A 173 -16.73 -1.84 4.71
N PHE A 174 -17.64 -1.60 3.77
CA PHE A 174 -17.65 -0.36 2.99
C PHE A 174 -17.99 0.87 3.84
N LYS A 175 -18.96 0.77 4.76
CA LYS A 175 -19.24 1.85 5.73
C LYS A 175 -18.03 2.13 6.63
N LYS A 176 -17.35 1.09 7.10
CA LYS A 176 -16.12 1.22 7.88
C LYS A 176 -15.00 1.89 7.07
N SER A 177 -14.81 1.47 5.81
CA SER A 177 -13.84 2.09 4.89
C SER A 177 -14.13 3.58 4.67
N GLU A 178 -15.41 3.94 4.45
CA GLU A 178 -15.84 5.32 4.30
C GLU A 178 -15.53 6.17 5.55
N GLN A 179 -15.75 5.63 6.75
CA GLN A 179 -15.41 6.32 8.00
C GLN A 179 -13.90 6.50 8.15
N LEU A 180 -13.13 5.45 7.89
CA LEU A 180 -11.67 5.47 8.01
C LEU A 180 -11.02 6.46 7.04
N VAL A 181 -11.47 6.53 5.78
CA VAL A 181 -10.91 7.49 4.80
C VAL A 181 -11.23 8.95 5.19
N LYS A 182 -12.42 9.21 5.77
CA LYS A 182 -12.77 10.55 6.29
C LYS A 182 -11.89 10.96 7.47
N GLN A 183 -11.51 10.01 8.32
CA GLN A 183 -10.64 10.25 9.47
C GLN A 183 -9.18 10.41 9.04
N SER A 184 -8.67 9.53 8.17
CA SER A 184 -7.26 9.50 7.78
C SER A 184 -6.82 10.75 7.02
N LEU A 185 -7.68 11.31 6.17
CA LEU A 185 -7.39 12.54 5.42
C LEU A 185 -7.31 13.81 6.28
N LYS A 186 -7.94 13.80 7.47
CA LYS A 186 -7.84 14.90 8.44
C LYS A 186 -6.54 14.85 9.24
N THR A 187 -6.04 13.65 9.49
CA THR A 187 -4.98 13.42 10.48
C THR A 187 -3.60 13.21 9.85
N VAL A 188 -3.52 12.75 8.59
CA VAL A 188 -2.24 12.37 7.96
C VAL A 188 -2.08 13.00 6.59
N SER A 189 -1.18 13.99 6.51
CA SER A 189 -0.88 14.73 5.28
C SER A 189 -0.24 13.88 4.19
N THR A 190 0.57 12.87 4.55
CA THR A 190 1.24 11.99 3.57
C THR A 190 0.26 11.05 2.85
N LEU A 191 -0.87 10.69 3.46
CA LEU A 191 -1.90 9.87 2.83
C LEU A 191 -2.65 10.60 1.72
N GLN A 192 -2.67 11.93 1.76
CA GLN A 192 -3.31 12.75 0.72
C GLN A 192 -2.62 12.56 -0.64
N ALA A 193 -1.33 12.22 -0.66
CA ALA A 193 -0.56 12.03 -1.88
C ALA A 193 -0.51 10.56 -2.36
N SER A 194 -1.17 9.62 -1.69
CA SER A 194 -1.15 8.21 -2.10
C SER A 194 -2.19 7.94 -3.19
N SER A 195 -1.74 7.43 -4.35
CA SER A 195 -2.65 7.03 -5.42
C SER A 195 -3.59 5.90 -5.01
N GLU A 196 -3.21 5.05 -4.05
CA GLU A 196 -4.06 3.95 -3.56
C GLU A 196 -5.32 4.47 -2.83
N ILE A 197 -5.34 5.72 -2.33
CA ILE A 197 -6.58 6.32 -1.80
C ILE A 197 -7.61 6.57 -2.90
N ALA A 198 -7.15 6.91 -4.11
CA ALA A 198 -8.04 7.07 -5.25
C ALA A 198 -8.71 5.73 -5.62
N LYS A 199 -8.01 4.60 -5.43
CA LYS A 199 -8.62 3.27 -5.57
C LYS A 199 -9.79 3.09 -4.60
N ILE A 200 -9.63 3.46 -3.33
CA ILE A 200 -10.72 3.33 -2.33
C ILE A 200 -11.93 4.13 -2.75
N TYR A 201 -11.73 5.36 -3.24
CA TYR A 201 -12.83 6.19 -3.74
C TYR A 201 -13.53 5.56 -4.93
N TYR A 202 -12.78 5.01 -5.88
CA TYR A 202 -13.34 4.25 -6.99
C TYR A 202 -14.15 3.04 -6.50
N THR A 203 -13.60 2.22 -5.61
CA THR A 203 -14.29 1.03 -5.07
C THR A 203 -15.55 1.41 -4.29
N LEU A 204 -15.53 2.49 -3.51
CA LEU A 204 -16.72 3.02 -2.83
C LEU A 204 -17.76 3.54 -3.82
N ALA A 205 -17.34 4.25 -4.87
CA ALA A 205 -18.24 4.72 -5.92
C ALA A 205 -18.95 3.55 -6.61
N LYS A 206 -18.18 2.53 -7.01
CA LYS A 206 -18.73 1.32 -7.62
C LYS A 206 -19.67 0.55 -6.70
N TYR A 207 -19.36 0.49 -5.40
CA TYR A 207 -20.27 -0.10 -4.41
C TYR A 207 -21.61 0.64 -4.36
N TYR A 208 -21.59 1.97 -4.22
CA TYR A 208 -22.81 2.78 -4.14
C TYR A 208 -23.59 2.82 -5.47
N SER A 209 -22.88 2.78 -6.60
CA SER A 209 -23.45 2.61 -7.95
C SER A 209 -24.28 1.34 -8.06
N ARG A 210 -23.74 0.20 -7.56
CA ARG A 210 -24.47 -1.07 -7.51
C ARG A 210 -25.68 -1.05 -6.59
N ASP A 211 -25.61 -0.29 -5.50
CA ASP A 211 -26.73 -0.07 -4.58
C ASP A 211 -27.73 0.98 -5.09
N LYS A 212 -27.53 1.49 -6.33
CA LYS A 212 -28.32 2.54 -6.98
C LYS A 212 -28.28 3.90 -6.26
N GLU A 213 -27.36 4.09 -5.32
CA GLU A 213 -27.03 5.39 -4.71
C GLU A 213 -26.14 6.22 -5.68
N TYR A 214 -26.64 6.50 -6.90
CA TYR A 214 -25.86 7.08 -7.99
C TYR A 214 -25.25 8.45 -7.66
N THR A 215 -25.99 9.33 -6.99
CA THR A 215 -25.48 10.65 -6.56
C THR A 215 -24.26 10.50 -5.66
N LYS A 216 -24.30 9.53 -4.75
CA LYS A 216 -23.20 9.27 -3.82
C LYS A 216 -22.00 8.64 -4.52
N ALA A 217 -22.25 7.78 -5.50
CA ALA A 217 -21.19 7.24 -6.36
C ALA A 217 -20.44 8.38 -7.07
N VAL A 218 -21.18 9.33 -7.67
CA VAL A 218 -20.61 10.54 -8.29
C VAL A 218 -19.76 11.34 -7.30
N GLU A 219 -20.24 11.60 -6.08
CA GLU A 219 -19.47 12.31 -5.05
C GLU A 219 -18.13 11.63 -4.73
N PHE A 220 -18.10 10.29 -4.67
CA PHE A 220 -16.85 9.57 -4.41
C PHE A 220 -15.90 9.62 -5.60
N CYS A 221 -16.41 9.53 -6.83
CA CYS A 221 -15.60 9.75 -8.03
C CYS A 221 -14.96 11.14 -8.02
N GLU A 222 -15.72 12.18 -7.69
CA GLU A 222 -15.21 13.56 -7.61
C GLU A 222 -14.11 13.72 -6.56
N LYS A 223 -14.28 13.11 -5.39
CA LYS A 223 -13.24 13.10 -4.34
C LYS A 223 -11.96 12.44 -4.85
N GLY A 224 -12.05 11.31 -5.55
CA GLY A 224 -10.91 10.62 -6.15
C GLY A 224 -10.23 11.41 -7.28
N ILE A 225 -11.01 12.02 -8.17
CA ILE A 225 -10.50 12.86 -9.27
C ILE A 225 -9.77 14.08 -8.71
N LYS A 226 -10.39 14.78 -7.75
CA LYS A 226 -9.79 15.94 -7.10
C LYS A 226 -8.49 15.59 -6.40
N LEU A 227 -8.42 14.43 -5.75
CA LEU A 227 -7.21 13.95 -5.09
C LEU A 227 -6.07 13.74 -6.10
N GLN A 228 -6.34 13.02 -7.19
CA GLN A 228 -5.34 12.74 -8.20
C GLN A 228 -4.87 14.01 -8.91
N ASN A 229 -5.78 14.91 -9.29
CA ASN A 229 -5.42 16.18 -9.92
C ASN A 229 -4.58 17.06 -9.00
N LYS A 230 -4.92 17.16 -7.71
CA LYS A 230 -4.16 17.92 -6.71
C LYS A 230 -2.71 17.46 -6.62
N HIS A 231 -2.47 16.15 -6.74
CA HIS A 231 -1.15 15.54 -6.61
C HIS A 231 -0.50 15.15 -7.95
N GLN A 232 -1.10 15.56 -9.08
CA GLN A 232 -0.63 15.26 -10.44
C GLN A 232 -0.46 13.75 -10.71
N LEU A 233 -1.30 12.93 -10.07
CA LEU A 233 -1.37 11.49 -10.24
C LEU A 233 -2.35 11.14 -11.36
N LYS A 234 -2.13 10.03 -12.06
CA LYS A 234 -2.97 9.61 -13.18
C LYS A 234 -3.47 8.16 -13.10
N ASP A 235 -2.97 7.38 -12.14
CA ASP A 235 -3.14 5.92 -12.05
C ASP A 235 -4.60 5.46 -12.12
N TYR A 236 -5.53 6.23 -11.55
CA TYR A 236 -6.95 5.85 -11.44
C TYR A 236 -7.90 6.83 -12.14
N LEU A 237 -7.39 7.85 -12.85
CA LEU A 237 -8.25 8.88 -13.48
C LEU A 237 -9.20 8.26 -14.51
N GLY A 238 -8.70 7.34 -15.35
CA GLY A 238 -9.51 6.68 -16.37
C GLY A 238 -10.73 5.96 -15.80
N ILE A 239 -10.52 5.12 -14.77
CA ILE A 239 -11.62 4.36 -14.16
C ILE A 239 -12.56 5.24 -13.32
N LEU A 240 -12.07 6.33 -12.71
CA LEU A 240 -12.92 7.27 -11.98
C LEU A 240 -13.78 8.11 -12.93
N TYR A 241 -13.22 8.57 -14.04
CA TYR A 241 -13.98 9.28 -15.08
C TYR A 241 -15.04 8.36 -15.68
N TYR A 242 -14.70 7.10 -15.94
CA TYR A 242 -15.65 6.11 -16.42
C TYR A 242 -16.81 5.92 -15.44
N GLU A 243 -16.49 5.63 -14.17
CA GLU A 243 -17.50 5.37 -13.15
C GLU A 243 -18.36 6.63 -12.92
N LYS A 244 -17.77 7.84 -12.94
CA LYS A 244 -18.55 9.08 -12.85
C LYS A 244 -19.50 9.22 -14.03
N GLY A 245 -19.02 9.07 -15.26
CA GLY A 245 -19.84 9.16 -16.48
C GLY A 245 -20.97 8.13 -16.50
N PHE A 246 -20.69 6.90 -16.07
CA PHE A 246 -21.70 5.84 -15.92
C PHE A 246 -22.83 6.28 -14.97
N ASN A 247 -22.47 6.76 -13.77
CA ASN A 247 -23.46 7.15 -12.76
C ASN A 247 -24.23 8.42 -13.16
N LEU A 248 -23.59 9.39 -13.82
CA LEU A 248 -24.25 10.56 -14.40
C LEU A 248 -25.29 10.17 -15.46
N LYS A 249 -24.99 9.19 -16.31
CA LYS A 249 -25.96 8.67 -17.29
C LYS A 249 -27.16 8.01 -16.59
N LYS A 250 -26.94 7.29 -15.47
CA LYS A 250 -28.04 6.75 -14.63
C LYS A 250 -28.89 7.84 -13.96
N LEU A 251 -28.32 9.02 -13.73
CA LEU A 251 -29.01 10.21 -13.23
C LEU A 251 -29.66 11.07 -14.34
N ASN A 252 -29.63 10.63 -15.60
CA ASN A 252 -30.09 11.37 -16.78
C ASN A 252 -29.33 12.70 -17.05
N GLN A 253 -28.11 12.85 -16.52
CA GLN A 253 -27.24 14.01 -16.77
C GLN A 253 -26.35 13.74 -18.00
N LEU A 254 -26.99 13.60 -19.17
CA LEU A 254 -26.36 13.03 -20.37
C LEU A 254 -25.15 13.82 -20.89
N SER A 255 -25.26 15.16 -20.96
CA SER A 255 -24.15 16.00 -21.46
C SER A 255 -22.90 15.88 -20.59
N GLU A 256 -23.04 15.95 -19.26
CA GLU A 256 -21.90 15.80 -18.35
C GLU A 256 -21.36 14.36 -18.38
N ALA A 257 -22.25 13.36 -18.50
CA ALA A 257 -21.85 11.97 -18.62
C ALA A 257 -20.94 11.73 -19.83
N GLU A 258 -21.30 12.28 -21.00
CA GLU A 258 -20.52 12.18 -22.23
C GLU A 258 -19.12 12.78 -22.07
N ASP A 259 -19.01 13.97 -21.49
CA ASP A 259 -17.72 14.62 -21.22
C ASP A 259 -16.80 13.73 -20.37
N TYR A 260 -17.34 13.12 -19.31
CA TYR A 260 -16.56 12.21 -18.47
C TYR A 260 -16.19 10.89 -19.15
N LEU A 261 -17.06 10.34 -20.00
CA LEU A 261 -16.74 9.12 -20.77
C LEU A 261 -15.65 9.39 -21.83
N VAL A 262 -15.66 10.58 -22.45
CA VAL A 262 -14.59 11.03 -23.35
C VAL A 262 -13.27 11.19 -22.59
N ASN A 263 -13.30 11.81 -21.41
CA ASN A 263 -12.12 11.92 -20.54
C ASN A 263 -11.58 10.54 -20.12
N ALA A 264 -12.47 9.59 -19.83
CA ALA A 264 -12.10 8.21 -19.52
C ALA A 264 -11.38 7.54 -20.69
N PHE A 265 -11.85 7.75 -21.92
CA PHE A 265 -11.23 7.22 -23.13
C PHE A 265 -9.82 7.77 -23.35
N TYR A 266 -9.63 9.09 -23.22
CA TYR A 266 -8.30 9.69 -23.36
C TYR A 266 -7.34 9.20 -22.27
N ALA A 267 -7.78 9.15 -21.01
CA ALA A 267 -6.97 8.64 -19.91
C ALA A 267 -6.60 7.16 -20.11
N ALA A 268 -7.54 6.32 -20.56
CA ALA A 268 -7.30 4.90 -20.83
C ALA A 268 -6.31 4.70 -21.99
N LYS A 269 -6.37 5.53 -23.04
CA LYS A 269 -5.43 5.53 -24.15
C LYS A 269 -4.02 5.93 -23.71
N GLU A 270 -3.91 6.99 -22.91
CA GLU A 270 -2.62 7.45 -22.36
C GLU A 270 -1.98 6.38 -21.46
N SER A 271 -2.77 5.76 -20.58
CA SER A 271 -2.30 4.74 -19.65
C SER A 271 -2.17 3.35 -20.28
N LYS A 272 -2.50 3.19 -21.58
CA LYS A 272 -2.58 1.89 -22.29
C LYS A 272 -3.44 0.85 -21.55
N ASN A 273 -4.50 1.28 -20.88
CA ASN A 273 -5.45 0.39 -20.21
C ASN A 273 -6.41 -0.23 -21.23
N GLN A 274 -5.97 -1.31 -21.87
CA GLN A 274 -6.71 -1.98 -22.95
C GLN A 274 -8.10 -2.42 -22.50
N CYS A 275 -8.21 -2.94 -21.27
CA CYS A 275 -9.49 -3.38 -20.73
C CYS A 275 -10.51 -2.23 -20.66
N LEU A 276 -10.12 -1.07 -20.10
CA LEU A 276 -11.02 0.08 -20.03
C LEU A 276 -11.39 0.59 -21.43
N MET A 277 -10.44 0.55 -22.36
CA MET A 277 -10.69 0.88 -23.77
C MET A 277 -11.73 -0.06 -24.41
N ASP A 278 -11.68 -1.35 -24.12
CA ASP A 278 -12.61 -2.33 -24.68
C ASP A 278 -14.02 -2.13 -24.12
N VAL A 279 -14.16 -1.86 -22.81
CA VAL A 279 -15.45 -1.53 -22.19
C VAL A 279 -16.05 -0.25 -22.78
N LEU A 280 -15.25 0.82 -22.91
CA LEU A 280 -15.70 2.08 -23.50
C LEU A 280 -16.17 1.91 -24.96
N LYS A 281 -15.45 1.13 -25.76
CA LYS A 281 -15.82 0.84 -27.16
C LYS A 281 -17.10 0.02 -27.26
N ASN A 282 -17.29 -0.97 -26.39
CA ASN A 282 -18.49 -1.81 -26.37
C ASN A 282 -19.73 -0.98 -25.99
N ASN A 283 -19.59 -0.08 -25.01
CA ASN A 283 -20.67 0.81 -24.61
C ASN A 283 -21.08 1.78 -25.73
N GLN A 284 -20.11 2.32 -26.48
CA GLN A 284 -20.38 3.18 -27.63
C GLN A 284 -21.11 2.45 -28.77
N LYS A 285 -20.76 1.18 -29.03
CA LYS A 285 -21.33 0.41 -30.16
C LYS A 285 -22.76 -0.08 -29.91
N ASN A 286 -23.07 -0.46 -28.68
CA ASN A 286 -24.32 -1.14 -28.36
C ASN A 286 -25.36 -0.24 -27.71
N ASP A 287 -25.05 1.04 -27.50
CA ASP A 287 -25.79 1.98 -26.66
C ASP A 287 -26.07 1.41 -25.24
N ARG A 288 -25.27 0.41 -24.84
CA ARG A 288 -25.33 -0.28 -23.56
C ARG A 288 -24.36 0.37 -22.58
N LEU A 289 -24.73 0.30 -21.31
CA LEU A 289 -23.89 0.69 -20.18
C LEU A 289 -23.47 -0.59 -19.47
N ASP A 290 -22.41 -1.22 -19.94
CA ASP A 290 -21.86 -2.40 -19.28
C ASP A 290 -21.05 -1.95 -18.05
N ASP A 291 -21.18 -2.64 -16.92
CA ASP A 291 -20.36 -2.34 -15.73
C ASP A 291 -18.88 -2.59 -16.06
N TYR A 292 -17.97 -1.71 -15.62
CA TYR A 292 -16.54 -2.03 -15.68
C TYR A 292 -16.24 -3.17 -14.69
N PRO A 293 -15.70 -4.32 -15.11
CA PRO A 293 -15.74 -5.52 -14.28
C PRO A 293 -14.74 -5.51 -13.09
N TYR A 294 -13.75 -4.61 -13.08
CA TYR A 294 -12.62 -4.65 -12.13
C TYR A 294 -12.80 -3.77 -10.87
N TRP A 295 -12.20 -4.19 -9.75
CA TRP A 295 -12.34 -3.59 -8.41
C TRP A 295 -11.04 -3.05 -7.79
#